data_AF-A0AAV3W586-F1
#
_entry.id   AF-A0AAV3W586-F1
#
_cell.length_a   1.000
_cell.length_b   1.000
_cell.length_c   1.000
_cell.angle_alpha   90.00
_cell.angle_beta   90.00
_cell.angle_gamma   90.00
#
_symmetry.space_group_name_H-M   'P 1'
#
loop_
_entity.id
_entity.type
_entity.pdbx_description
1 polymer ?
#
loop_
_entity_poly.entity_id
_entity_poly.type
_entity_poly.pdbx_seq_one_letter_code
_entity_poly.pdbx_strand_id
1 'polypeptide(L)' 'MENNLNEAILDKLTKTCTCKAIPRSKIKEAIKNGASTIKEVQKATGAGSGSCGGRNCSPRINDLLKQSRENI' A
#
# COMPACT_ATOMS: atom_id res chain seq x y z
N MET A 1 7.47 16.85 -18.91
CA MET A 1 6.50 16.46 -17.85
C MET A 1 5.69 15.27 -18.36
N GLU A 2 6.36 14.12 -18.47
CA GLU A 2 5.72 12.83 -18.72
C GLU A 2 6.24 11.94 -17.60
N ASN A 3 5.36 11.51 -16.68
CA ASN A 3 5.54 10.29 -15.86
C ASN A 3 4.52 10.11 -14.72
N ASN A 4 3.53 11.02 -14.53
CA ASN A 4 2.49 10.79 -13.52
C ASN A 4 1.48 9.67 -13.89
N LEU A 5 1.22 9.50 -15.20
CA LEU A 5 0.25 8.48 -15.65
C LEU A 5 0.83 7.05 -15.51
N ASN A 6 2.13 6.89 -15.78
CA ASN A 6 2.81 5.61 -15.67
C ASN A 6 2.79 5.08 -14.23
N GLU A 7 3.05 5.94 -13.24
CA GLU A 7 3.04 5.53 -11.83
C GLU A 7 1.65 5.08 -11.36
N ALA A 8 0.60 5.84 -11.71
CA ALA A 8 -0.76 5.49 -11.33
C ALA A 8 -1.22 4.14 -11.94
N ILE A 9 -0.78 3.84 -13.17
CA ILE A 9 -1.02 2.53 -13.80
C ILE A 9 -0.25 1.44 -13.06
N LEU A 10 1.04 1.66 -12.79
CA LEU A 10 1.88 0.71 -12.04
C LEU A 10 1.32 0.42 -10.65
N ASP A 11 0.74 1.40 -9.96
CA ASP A 11 0.12 1.23 -8.65
C ASP A 11 -1.12 0.33 -8.68
N LYS A 12 -1.87 0.32 -9.80
CA LYS A 12 -3.03 -0.56 -9.99
C LYS A 12 -2.61 -2.01 -10.31
N LEU A 13 -1.53 -2.18 -11.07
CA LEU A 13 -1.01 -3.49 -11.47
C LEU A 13 -0.21 -4.16 -10.36
N THR A 14 0.62 -3.40 -9.65
CA THR A 14 1.52 -3.93 -8.61
C THR A 14 0.75 -4.38 -7.38
N LYS A 15 0.90 -5.66 -6.99
CA LYS A 15 0.28 -6.19 -5.76
C LYS A 15 1.19 -6.02 -4.56
N THR A 16 0.80 -5.16 -3.62
CA THR A 16 1.49 -5.01 -2.33
C THR A 16 1.25 -6.22 -1.43
N CYS A 17 -0.01 -6.71 -1.36
CA CYS A 17 -0.32 -7.97 -0.69
C CYS A 17 -0.60 -9.04 -1.73
N THR A 18 0.36 -9.93 -1.97
CA THR A 18 0.26 -10.97 -2.99
C THR A 18 -0.78 -12.03 -2.62
N CYS A 19 -0.84 -12.48 -1.37
CA CYS A 19 -1.79 -13.51 -0.93
C CYS A 19 -3.26 -13.06 -0.93
N LYS A 20 -3.52 -11.74 -0.84
CA LYS A 20 -4.87 -11.15 -0.89
C LYS A 20 -5.12 -10.37 -2.19
N ALA A 21 -4.17 -10.41 -3.12
CA ALA A 21 -4.19 -9.65 -4.38
C ALA A 21 -4.50 -8.14 -4.22
N ILE A 22 -4.07 -7.51 -3.12
CA ILE A 22 -4.33 -6.09 -2.84
C ILE A 22 -3.29 -5.23 -3.58
N PRO A 23 -3.73 -4.32 -4.46
CA PRO A 23 -2.84 -3.48 -5.25
C PRO A 23 -2.23 -2.33 -4.43
N ARG A 24 -1.10 -1.80 -4.89
CA ARG A 24 -0.38 -0.68 -4.27
C ARG A 24 -1.24 0.59 -4.22
N SER A 25 -2.05 0.82 -5.25
CA SER A 25 -3.05 1.90 -5.31
C SER A 25 -3.98 1.91 -4.10
N LYS A 26 -4.55 0.76 -3.71
CA LYS A 26 -5.43 0.65 -2.54
C LYS A 26 -4.70 0.96 -1.23
N ILE A 27 -3.42 0.59 -1.13
CA ILE A 27 -2.59 0.94 0.04
C ILE A 27 -2.35 2.46 0.08
N LYS A 28 -1.93 3.07 -1.03
CA LYS A 28 -1.72 4.52 -1.12
C LYS A 28 -3.01 5.31 -0.86
N GLU A 29 -4.16 4.83 -1.33
CA GLU A 29 -5.46 5.43 -1.06
C GLU A 29 -5.80 5.41 0.43
N ALA A 30 -5.57 4.29 1.13
CA ALA A 30 -5.77 4.23 2.58
C ALA A 30 -4.89 5.23 3.33
N ILE A 31 -3.64 5.39 2.90
CA ILE A 31 -2.71 6.37 3.48
C ILE A 31 -3.20 7.80 3.21
N LYS A 32 -3.61 8.10 1.97
CA LYS A 32 -4.20 9.40 1.59
C LYS A 32 -5.46 9.72 2.42
N ASN A 33 -6.25 8.71 2.75
CA ASN A 33 -7.44 8.83 3.59
C ASN A 33 -7.13 8.89 5.10
N GLY A 34 -5.85 9.01 5.48
CA GLY A 34 -5.42 9.28 6.86
C GLY A 34 -4.84 8.09 7.62
N ALA A 35 -4.70 6.91 7.00
CA ALA A 35 -4.02 5.80 7.66
C ALA A 35 -2.53 6.11 7.84
N SER A 36 -2.06 6.10 9.09
CA SER A 36 -0.70 6.50 9.46
C SER A 36 0.14 5.33 10.01
N THR A 37 -0.49 4.20 10.30
CA THR A 37 0.17 3.00 10.84
C THR A 37 -0.11 1.77 9.97
N ILE A 38 0.77 0.77 10.07
CA ILE A 38 0.56 -0.52 9.40
C ILE A 38 -0.81 -1.11 9.77
N LYS A 39 -1.19 -1.07 11.06
CA LYS A 39 -2.47 -1.61 11.54
C LYS A 39 -3.67 -0.89 10.91
N GLU A 40 -3.62 0.44 10.81
CA GLU A 40 -4.69 1.22 10.17
C GLU A 40 -4.81 0.89 8.68
N VAL A 41 -3.69 0.78 7.97
CA VAL A 41 -3.68 0.36 6.57
C VAL A 41 -4.23 -1.06 6.41
N GLN A 42 -3.82 -2.00 7.26
CA GLN A 42 -4.33 -3.36 7.24
C GLN A 42 -5.85 -3.40 7.50
N LYS A 43 -6.33 -2.64 8.49
CA LYS A 43 -7.76 -2.49 8.79
C LYS A 43 -8.55 -1.92 7.60
N ALA A 44 -8.02 -0.89 6.95
CA ALA A 44 -8.67 -0.22 5.83
C ALA A 44 -8.69 -1.05 4.54
N THR A 45 -7.65 -1.86 4.31
CA THR A 45 -7.43 -2.51 3.00
C THR A 45 -7.70 -4.01 3.00
N GLY A 46 -7.66 -4.66 4.17
CA GLY A 46 -7.64 -6.11 4.33
C GLY A 46 -6.26 -6.73 4.09
N ALA A 47 -5.20 -5.93 3.93
CA ALA A 47 -3.86 -6.45 3.79
C ALA A 47 -3.39 -7.09 5.10
N GLY A 48 -2.58 -8.14 5.01
CA GLY A 48 -2.06 -8.85 6.17
C GLY A 48 -3.04 -9.81 6.86
N SER A 49 -4.31 -9.84 6.45
CA SER A 49 -5.32 -10.77 7.00
C SER A 49 -5.38 -12.13 6.26
N GLY A 50 -4.44 -12.40 5.36
CA GLY A 50 -4.33 -13.68 4.65
C GLY A 50 -3.51 -14.72 5.42
N SER A 51 -3.35 -15.92 4.85
CA SER A 51 -2.62 -17.04 5.46
C SER A 51 -1.16 -16.72 5.84
N CYS A 52 -0.55 -15.73 5.20
CA CYS A 52 0.82 -15.29 5.53
C CYS A 52 0.91 -14.32 6.72
N GLY A 53 -0.22 -13.88 7.30
CA GLY A 53 -0.26 -12.99 8.46
C GLY A 53 0.41 -11.62 8.24
N GLY A 54 0.51 -11.18 6.98
CA GLY A 54 1.16 -9.92 6.64
C GLY A 54 2.69 -9.95 6.57
N ARG A 55 3.33 -11.11 6.75
CA ARG A 55 4.80 -11.26 6.74
C ARG A 55 5.46 -10.62 5.51
N ASN A 56 4.81 -10.69 4.34
CA ASN A 56 5.36 -10.18 3.08
C ASN A 56 4.94 -8.74 2.74
N CYS A 57 3.72 -8.34 3.13
CA CYS A 57 3.18 -7.02 2.75
C CYS A 57 3.41 -5.95 3.81
N SER A 58 3.54 -6.30 5.09
CA SER A 58 3.77 -5.33 6.17
C SER A 58 5.03 -4.51 5.99
N PRO A 59 6.20 -5.07 5.58
CA PRO A 59 7.38 -4.26 5.27
C PRO A 59 7.13 -3.27 4.13
N ARG A 60 6.49 -3.72 3.04
CA ARG A 60 6.16 -2.87 1.88
C ARG A 60 5.17 -1.75 2.25
N ILE A 61 4.20 -2.04 3.11
CA ILE A 61 3.26 -1.05 3.64
C ILE A 61 4.01 0.00 4.46
N ASN A 62 4.96 -0.43 5.29
CA ASN A 62 5.80 0.47 6.07
C ASN A 62 6.63 1.40 5.18
N ASP A 63 7.19 0.90 4.09
CA ASP A 63 7.95 1.72 3.15
C ASP A 63 7.05 2.76 2.46
N LEU A 64 5.83 2.40 2.08
CA LEU A 64 4.85 3.34 1.52
C LEU A 64 4.45 4.43 2.53
N LEU A 65 4.29 4.08 3.81
CA LEU A 65 4.02 5.03 4.89
C LEU A 65 5.20 5.98 5.16
N LYS A 66 6.45 5.52 4.98
CA LYS A 66 7.63 6.38 5.06
C LYS A 66 7.70 7.34 3.87
N GLN A 67 7.54 6.81 2.66
CA GLN A 67 7.51 7.60 1.43
C GLN A 67 6.43 8.69 1.48
N SER A 68 5.25 8.41 2.03
CA SER A 68 4.20 9.44 2.14
C SER A 68 4.54 10.58 3.11
N ARG A 69 5.47 10.38 4.03
CA ARG A 69 5.93 11.40 4.99
C ARG A 69 7.11 12.21 4.46
N GLU A 70 7.94 11.60 3.63
CA GLU A 70 9.10 12.25 3.00
C GLU A 70 8.71 13.16 1.83
N ASN A 71 7.49 13.00 1.30
CA ASN A 71 6.93 13.85 0.24
C ASN A 71 6.10 15.04 0.79
N ILE A 72 6.34 15.44 2.05
CA ILE A 72 5.73 16.63 2.69
C ILE A 72 6.69 17.80 2.60
#